data_AF-D4F309-F1
#
_entry.id   AF-D4F309-F1
#
_cell.length_a   1.000
_cell.length_b   1.000
_cell.length_c   1.000
_cell.angle_alpha   90.00
_cell.angle_beta   90.00
_cell.angle_gamma   90.00
#
_symmetry.space_group_name_H-M   'P 1'
#
loop_
_entity.id
_entity.type
_entity.pdbx_description
1 polymer ?
#
loop_
_entity_poly.entity_id
_entity_poly.type
_entity_poly.pdbx_seq_one_letter_code
_entity_poly.pdbx_strand_id
1 'polypeptide(L)'
;MRLLQRLNQYQRLYQFAGDAPRATTVAELAATVCCSERHTRTLLNQLQDIGWLSWQASAGRGRRGCLHCRVPVQQLRRQLMESLLQEGNHQGALRLAARDPAHLMPYLQPHLGGQWSAELPTLRIPYYRPLESIHPLQLSGRAEQHLAHTIHAGLTRFVPGNTAPQPDLAHHWQVSADGLCWR
;
A
#
# COMPACT_ATOMS: atom_id res chain seq x y z
N MET A 1 -7.28 -8.78 -1.62
CA MET A 1 -7.38 -8.74 -0.14
C MET A 1 -7.06 -10.07 0.56
N ARG A 2 -7.53 -11.24 0.07
CA ARG A 2 -7.33 -12.54 0.76
C ARG A 2 -5.86 -12.96 0.93
N LEU A 3 -4.97 -12.60 0.00
CA LEU A 3 -3.58 -13.05 0.02
C LEU A 3 -2.72 -12.33 1.08
N LEU A 4 -2.91 -11.03 1.28
CA LEU A 4 -2.30 -10.28 2.38
C LEU A 4 -2.71 -10.84 3.75
N GLN A 5 -3.98 -11.23 3.89
CA GLN A 5 -4.48 -11.84 5.13
C GLN A 5 -3.83 -13.20 5.38
N ARG A 6 -3.72 -14.05 4.35
CA ARG A 6 -2.98 -15.32 4.43
C ARG A 6 -1.52 -15.13 4.80
N LEU A 7 -0.84 -14.14 4.20
CA LEU A 7 0.55 -13.84 4.50
C LEU A 7 0.73 -13.38 5.96
N ASN A 8 -0.19 -12.59 6.50
CA ASN A 8 -0.18 -12.22 7.92
C ASN A 8 -0.41 -13.42 8.84
N GLN A 9 -1.34 -14.31 8.48
CA GLN A 9 -1.58 -15.55 9.25
C GLN A 9 -0.36 -16.46 9.23
N TYR A 10 0.25 -16.66 8.05
CA TYR A 10 1.49 -17.42 7.90
C TYR A 10 2.63 -16.81 8.72
N GLN A 11 2.79 -15.49 8.71
CA GLN A 11 3.83 -14.82 9.51
C GLN A 11 3.67 -15.12 11.01
N ARG A 12 2.44 -15.14 11.54
CA ARG A 12 2.21 -15.50 12.96
C ARG A 12 2.57 -16.96 13.23
N LEU A 13 2.23 -17.87 12.31
CA LEU A 13 2.63 -19.28 12.40
C LEU A 13 4.16 -19.43 12.35
N TYR A 14 4.83 -18.68 11.48
CA TYR A 14 6.28 -18.68 11.35
C TYR A 14 6.97 -18.10 12.58
N GLN A 15 6.47 -17.01 13.16
CA GLN A 15 6.98 -16.48 14.44
C GLN A 15 6.82 -17.46 15.60
N PHE A 16 5.77 -18.28 15.56
CA PHE A 16 5.54 -19.33 16.56
C PHE A 16 6.43 -20.57 16.34
N ALA A 17 6.54 -21.08 15.12
CA ALA A 17 7.26 -22.31 14.83
C ALA A 17 8.78 -22.10 14.63
N GLY A 18 9.17 -20.97 14.05
CA GLY A 18 10.51 -20.76 13.52
C GLY A 18 10.78 -21.59 12.26
N ASP A 19 12.06 -21.78 11.97
CA ASP A 19 12.52 -22.59 10.82
C ASP A 19 12.48 -24.09 11.09
N ALA A 20 12.58 -24.50 12.36
CA ALA A 20 12.59 -25.91 12.72
C ALA A 20 11.16 -26.49 12.83
N PRO A 21 10.97 -27.80 12.57
CA PRO A 21 9.72 -28.48 12.88
C PRO A 21 9.39 -28.36 14.37
N ARG A 22 8.15 -27.97 14.69
CA ARG A 22 7.67 -27.77 16.06
C ARG A 22 6.43 -28.61 16.34
N ALA A 23 6.46 -29.33 17.45
CA ALA A 23 5.29 -30.05 17.95
C ALA A 23 4.27 -29.08 18.59
N THR A 24 3.03 -29.10 18.13
CA THR A 24 1.98 -28.16 18.56
C THR A 24 0.56 -28.73 18.35
N THR A 25 -0.46 -28.11 18.93
CA THR A 25 -1.87 -28.50 18.75
C THR A 25 -2.62 -27.53 17.84
N VAL A 26 -3.72 -27.99 17.22
CA VAL A 26 -4.60 -27.12 16.43
C VAL A 26 -5.17 -25.96 17.27
N ALA A 27 -5.42 -26.20 18.57
CA ALA A 27 -5.89 -25.18 19.50
C ALA A 27 -4.84 -24.07 19.73
N GLU A 28 -3.57 -24.43 19.95
CA GLU A 28 -2.45 -23.48 20.08
C GLU A 28 -2.27 -22.64 18.80
N LEU A 29 -2.35 -23.30 17.62
CA LEU A 29 -2.27 -22.61 16.34
C LEU A 29 -3.45 -21.67 16.11
N ALA A 30 -4.67 -22.10 16.46
CA ALA A 30 -5.89 -21.32 16.36
C ALA A 30 -5.82 -20.05 17.23
N ALA A 31 -5.30 -20.16 18.46
CA ALA A 31 -5.04 -19.01 19.31
C ALA A 31 -4.02 -18.04 18.69
N THR A 32 -2.95 -18.58 18.09
CA THR A 32 -1.88 -17.79 17.46
C THR A 32 -2.39 -17.00 16.24
N VAL A 33 -3.21 -17.61 15.39
CA VAL A 33 -3.81 -16.90 14.23
C VAL A 33 -5.12 -16.17 14.56
N CYS A 34 -5.57 -16.23 15.82
CA CYS A 34 -6.83 -15.64 16.31
C CYS A 34 -8.06 -16.11 15.51
N CYS A 35 -8.17 -17.40 15.23
CA CYS A 35 -9.26 -17.99 14.45
C CYS A 35 -9.83 -19.23 15.16
N SER A 36 -10.97 -19.76 14.70
CA SER A 36 -11.48 -21.04 15.20
C SER A 36 -10.64 -22.22 14.73
N GLU A 37 -10.59 -23.32 15.50
CA GLU A 37 -9.86 -24.53 15.11
C GLU A 37 -10.29 -25.08 13.74
N ARG A 38 -11.58 -24.99 13.41
CA ARG A 38 -12.11 -25.41 12.10
C ARG A 38 -11.50 -24.59 10.97
N HIS A 39 -11.43 -23.27 11.15
CA HIS A 39 -10.79 -22.39 10.17
C HIS A 39 -9.28 -22.65 10.09
N THR A 40 -8.61 -22.86 11.23
CA THR A 40 -7.18 -23.17 11.28
C THR A 40 -6.83 -24.44 10.50
N ARG A 41 -7.61 -25.52 10.64
CA ARG A 41 -7.40 -26.74 9.83
C ARG A 41 -7.50 -26.46 8.33
N THR A 42 -8.51 -25.68 7.93
CA THR A 42 -8.71 -25.30 6.53
C THR A 42 -7.54 -24.45 6.02
N LEU A 43 -7.09 -23.49 6.82
CA LEU A 43 -5.93 -22.64 6.52
C LEU A 43 -4.65 -23.47 6.38
N LEU A 44 -4.37 -24.39 7.31
CA LEU A 44 -3.19 -25.25 7.26
C LEU A 44 -3.15 -26.10 5.99
N ASN A 45 -4.28 -26.69 5.60
CA ASN A 45 -4.37 -27.43 4.34
C ASN A 45 -4.09 -26.52 3.15
N GLN A 46 -4.74 -25.35 3.07
CA GLN A 46 -4.50 -24.41 1.97
C GLN A 46 -3.04 -23.95 1.88
N LEU A 47 -2.40 -23.67 3.01
CA LEU A 47 -0.99 -23.25 3.07
C LEU A 47 -0.04 -24.40 2.75
N GLN A 48 -0.43 -25.64 3.04
CA GLN A 48 0.31 -26.83 2.66
C GLN A 48 0.18 -27.14 1.16
N ASP A 49 -1.00 -26.99 0.58
CA ASP A 49 -1.26 -27.22 -0.85
C ASP A 49 -0.43 -26.28 -1.73
N ILE A 50 -0.22 -25.04 -1.27
CA ILE A 50 0.67 -24.06 -1.94
C ILE A 50 2.15 -24.17 -1.50
N GLY A 51 2.48 -25.14 -0.65
CA GLY A 51 3.86 -25.47 -0.25
C GLY A 51 4.51 -24.53 0.78
N TRP A 52 3.76 -23.62 1.42
CA TRP A 52 4.34 -22.67 2.38
C TRP A 52 4.73 -23.34 3.71
N LEU A 53 4.00 -24.37 4.11
CA LEU A 53 4.26 -25.15 5.31
C LEU A 53 3.96 -26.63 5.10
N SER A 54 4.37 -27.46 6.04
CA SER A 54 3.87 -28.83 6.21
C SER A 54 3.29 -29.01 7.60
N TRP A 55 2.11 -29.64 7.65
CA TRP A 55 1.38 -29.96 8.86
C TRP A 55 1.08 -31.46 8.91
N GLN A 56 1.64 -32.14 9.91
CA GLN A 56 1.40 -33.56 10.16
C GLN A 56 0.54 -33.70 11.42
N ALA A 57 -0.74 -33.97 11.24
CA ALA A 57 -1.66 -34.22 12.35
C ALA A 57 -1.35 -35.55 13.03
N SER A 58 -1.42 -35.60 14.37
CA SER A 58 -1.34 -36.84 15.13
C SER A 58 -2.74 -37.33 15.52
N ALA A 59 -3.00 -38.63 15.34
CA ALA A 59 -4.30 -39.23 15.64
C ALA A 59 -4.52 -39.38 17.16
N GLY A 60 -5.59 -38.74 17.68
CA GLY A 60 -6.01 -38.79 19.08
C GLY A 60 -6.41 -37.42 19.64
N ARG A 61 -7.42 -37.34 20.52
CA ARG A 61 -7.82 -36.07 21.16
C ARG A 61 -6.64 -35.52 21.98
N GLY A 62 -6.26 -34.27 21.73
CA GLY A 62 -5.20 -33.57 22.47
C GLY A 62 -3.77 -33.92 22.07
N ARG A 63 -3.54 -34.78 21.05
CA ARG A 63 -2.18 -35.06 20.59
C ARG A 63 -1.59 -33.91 19.78
N ARG A 64 -0.29 -33.68 19.96
CA ARG A 64 0.47 -32.67 19.22
C ARG A 64 0.78 -33.19 17.82
N GLY A 65 0.41 -32.40 16.81
CA GLY A 65 0.91 -32.56 15.45
C GLY A 65 2.26 -31.84 15.27
N CYS A 66 2.86 -31.98 14.10
CA CYS A 66 4.11 -31.32 13.75
C CYS A 66 3.86 -30.24 12.70
N LEU A 67 4.18 -28.98 13.04
CA LEU A 67 4.17 -27.85 12.11
C LEU A 67 5.60 -27.54 11.68
N HIS A 68 5.84 -27.43 10.39
CA HIS A 68 7.12 -26.97 9.85
C HIS A 68 6.86 -25.93 8.75
N CYS A 69 7.34 -24.71 8.96
CA CYS A 69 7.24 -23.64 7.97
C CYS A 69 8.40 -23.78 6.97
N ARG A 70 8.10 -23.85 5.67
CA ARG A 70 9.08 -24.20 4.63
C ARG A 70 9.67 -22.99 3.93
N VAL A 71 8.96 -21.86 3.95
CA VAL A 71 9.35 -20.68 3.17
C VAL A 71 9.57 -19.48 4.11
N PRO A 72 10.71 -18.79 4.04
CA PRO A 72 10.93 -17.57 4.81
C PRO A 72 9.86 -16.51 4.50
N VAL A 73 9.37 -15.81 5.52
CA VAL A 73 8.33 -14.77 5.35
C VAL A 73 8.79 -13.66 4.40
N GLN A 74 10.07 -13.30 4.43
CA GLN A 74 10.67 -12.28 3.56
C GLN A 74 10.54 -12.67 2.07
N GLN A 75 10.75 -13.95 1.74
CA GLN A 75 10.62 -14.45 0.38
C GLN A 75 9.17 -14.33 -0.12
N LEU A 76 8.19 -14.70 0.71
CA LEU A 76 6.78 -14.59 0.35
C LEU A 76 6.34 -13.13 0.16
N ARG A 77 6.83 -12.22 1.03
CA ARG A 77 6.57 -10.78 0.90
C ARG A 77 7.13 -10.22 -0.41
N ARG A 78 8.34 -10.63 -0.78
CA ARG A 78 8.97 -10.23 -2.04
C ARG A 78 8.16 -10.71 -3.24
N GLN A 79 7.79 -11.99 -3.28
CA GLN A 79 6.97 -12.55 -4.37
C GLN A 79 5.63 -11.82 -4.51
N LEU A 80 4.99 -11.49 -3.38
CA LEU A 80 3.75 -10.71 -3.40
C LEU A 80 3.99 -9.28 -3.89
N MET A 81 5.10 -8.64 -3.51
CA MET A 81 5.46 -7.32 -4.02
C MET A 81 5.59 -7.35 -5.54
N GLU A 82 6.33 -8.31 -6.08
CA GLU A 82 6.56 -8.46 -7.52
C GLU A 82 5.24 -8.68 -8.28
N SER A 83 4.36 -9.57 -7.80
CA SER A 83 3.03 -9.78 -8.40
C SER A 83 2.17 -8.52 -8.36
N LEU A 84 2.13 -7.78 -7.24
CA LEU A 84 1.37 -6.54 -7.14
C LEU A 84 1.87 -5.47 -8.12
N LEU A 85 3.19 -5.36 -8.31
CA LEU A 85 3.79 -4.42 -9.24
C LEU A 85 3.51 -4.81 -10.70
N GLN A 86 3.63 -6.10 -11.04
CA GLN A 86 3.31 -6.63 -12.37
C GLN A 86 1.84 -6.44 -12.74
N GLU A 87 0.93 -6.59 -11.78
CA GLU A 87 -0.51 -6.35 -11.96
C GLU A 87 -0.86 -4.84 -11.98
N GLY A 88 0.11 -3.94 -11.79
CA GLY A 88 -0.13 -2.50 -11.71
C GLY A 88 -0.82 -2.06 -10.41
N ASN A 89 -0.92 -2.93 -9.40
CA ASN A 89 -1.51 -2.65 -8.10
C ASN A 89 -0.53 -1.93 -7.15
N HIS A 90 -0.17 -0.71 -7.52
CA HIS A 90 0.78 0.14 -6.78
C HIS A 90 0.29 0.48 -5.36
N GLN A 91 -1.01 0.65 -5.16
CA GLN A 91 -1.56 0.92 -3.83
C GLN A 91 -1.38 -0.29 -2.89
N GLY A 92 -1.58 -1.52 -3.40
CA GLY A 92 -1.29 -2.75 -2.68
C GLY A 92 0.19 -2.88 -2.34
N ALA A 93 1.06 -2.61 -3.32
CA ALA A 93 2.51 -2.64 -3.14
C ALA A 93 2.97 -1.66 -2.05
N LEU A 94 2.45 -0.42 -2.05
CA LEU A 94 2.77 0.58 -1.03
C LEU A 94 2.30 0.14 0.37
N ARG A 95 1.08 -0.43 0.50
CA ARG A 95 0.58 -0.95 1.77
C ARG A 95 1.42 -2.13 2.30
N LEU A 96 1.94 -2.96 1.40
CA LEU A 96 2.83 -4.05 1.75
C LEU A 96 4.19 -3.52 2.22
N ALA A 97 4.77 -2.56 1.49
CA ALA A 97 6.03 -1.92 1.85
C ALA A 97 5.96 -1.18 3.19
N ALA A 98 4.84 -0.54 3.51
CA ALA A 98 4.65 0.16 4.79
C ALA A 98 4.78 -0.75 6.03
N ARG A 99 4.60 -2.07 5.87
CA ARG A 99 4.77 -3.04 6.97
C ARG A 99 6.21 -3.49 7.18
N ASP A 100 7.06 -3.32 6.19
CA ASP A 100 8.47 -3.68 6.24
C ASP A 100 9.30 -2.79 5.29
N PRO A 101 9.43 -1.49 5.63
CA PRO A 101 10.00 -0.53 4.70
C PRO A 101 11.45 -0.86 4.35
N ALA A 102 12.24 -1.33 5.33
CA ALA A 102 13.66 -1.63 5.14
C ALA A 102 13.89 -2.68 4.04
N HIS A 103 13.08 -3.74 4.01
CA HIS A 103 13.27 -4.83 3.05
C HIS A 103 12.49 -4.63 1.76
N LEU A 104 11.36 -3.91 1.79
CA LEU A 104 10.45 -3.86 0.65
C LEU A 104 10.50 -2.56 -0.16
N MET A 105 10.95 -1.46 0.44
CA MET A 105 11.10 -0.19 -0.28
C MET A 105 12.07 -0.28 -1.48
N PRO A 106 13.19 -1.02 -1.43
CA PRO A 106 14.08 -1.17 -2.59
C PRO A 106 13.39 -1.75 -3.83
N TYR A 107 12.38 -2.60 -3.66
CA TYR A 107 11.60 -3.16 -4.76
C TYR A 107 10.54 -2.19 -5.31
N LEU A 108 10.04 -1.29 -4.46
CA LEU A 108 9.02 -0.33 -4.84
C LEU A 108 9.63 0.93 -5.51
N GLN A 109 10.80 1.37 -5.05
CA GLN A 109 11.46 2.60 -5.51
C GLN A 109 11.58 2.74 -7.04
N PRO A 110 11.96 1.69 -7.81
CA PRO A 110 12.05 1.77 -9.27
C PRO A 110 10.71 2.09 -9.95
N HIS A 111 9.59 1.83 -9.27
CA HIS A 111 8.24 2.10 -9.76
C HIS A 111 7.68 3.43 -9.25
N LEU A 112 8.46 4.22 -8.49
CA LEU A 112 8.08 5.56 -8.03
C LEU A 112 8.67 6.64 -8.93
N GLY A 113 8.21 7.87 -8.74
CA GLY A 113 8.67 9.01 -9.53
C GLY A 113 8.09 9.05 -10.94
N GLY A 114 8.70 9.88 -11.79
CA GLY A 114 8.30 10.08 -13.17
C GLY A 114 8.81 8.95 -14.07
N GLN A 115 7.90 8.26 -14.73
CA GLN A 115 8.20 7.15 -15.64
C GLN A 115 7.18 7.10 -16.78
N TRP A 116 7.56 6.46 -17.88
CA TRP A 116 6.62 6.15 -18.97
C TRP A 116 5.92 4.84 -18.68
N SER A 117 4.59 4.83 -18.71
CA SER A 117 3.77 3.66 -18.42
C SER A 117 2.67 3.57 -19.47
N ALA A 118 2.67 2.50 -20.27
CA ALA A 118 1.75 2.35 -21.41
C ALA A 118 1.72 3.61 -22.31
N GLU A 119 2.91 4.11 -22.66
CA GLU A 119 3.11 5.32 -23.50
C GLU A 119 2.62 6.64 -22.88
N LEU A 120 2.13 6.63 -21.63
CA LEU A 120 1.72 7.83 -20.91
C LEU A 120 2.78 8.25 -19.88
N PRO A 121 3.15 9.54 -19.83
CA PRO A 121 4.00 10.06 -18.76
C PRO A 121 3.25 9.96 -17.44
N THR A 122 3.79 9.19 -16.50
CA THR A 122 3.15 8.88 -15.22
C THR A 122 4.07 9.26 -14.06
N LEU A 123 3.56 10.07 -13.13
CA LEU A 123 4.25 10.43 -11.89
C LEU A 123 3.61 9.71 -10.71
N ARG A 124 4.37 8.85 -10.02
CA ARG A 124 3.90 8.10 -8.85
C ARG A 124 4.59 8.59 -7.58
N ILE A 125 3.84 9.26 -6.71
CA ILE A 125 4.35 9.81 -5.44
C ILE A 125 3.58 9.15 -4.29
N PRO A 126 4.27 8.41 -3.38
CA PRO A 126 3.64 7.97 -2.14
C PRO A 126 3.20 9.17 -1.31
N TYR A 127 1.95 9.15 -0.85
CA TYR A 127 1.39 10.22 -0.04
C TYR A 127 0.92 9.69 1.31
N TYR A 128 1.23 10.43 2.38
CA TYR A 128 1.06 9.97 3.76
C TYR A 128 -0.38 10.04 4.27
N ARG A 129 -1.26 10.74 3.56
CA ARG A 129 -2.68 10.89 3.87
C ARG A 129 -3.55 10.70 2.63
N PRO A 130 -4.85 10.40 2.75
CA PRO A 130 -5.78 10.56 1.65
C PRO A 130 -5.84 12.04 1.20
N LEU A 131 -6.01 12.27 -0.10
CA LEU A 131 -6.29 13.61 -0.61
C LEU A 131 -7.72 14.00 -0.27
N GLU A 132 -7.90 15.25 0.14
CA GLU A 132 -9.20 15.86 0.37
C GLU A 132 -9.86 16.30 -0.95
N SER A 133 -11.07 16.84 -0.87
CA SER A 133 -11.77 17.40 -2.02
C SER A 133 -10.96 18.52 -2.66
N ILE A 134 -10.82 18.47 -3.99
CA ILE A 134 -10.16 19.50 -4.80
C ILE A 134 -11.13 20.58 -5.29
N HIS A 135 -12.34 20.67 -4.71
CA HIS A 135 -13.32 21.68 -5.08
C HIS A 135 -12.75 23.09 -4.82
N PRO A 136 -12.64 23.97 -5.84
CA PRO A 136 -11.92 25.24 -5.71
C PRO A 136 -12.33 26.12 -4.53
N LEU A 137 -13.63 26.13 -4.20
CA LEU A 137 -14.18 26.93 -3.09
C LEU A 137 -13.95 26.33 -1.68
N GLN A 138 -13.36 25.14 -1.58
CA GLN A 138 -13.22 24.39 -0.31
C GLN A 138 -11.78 23.89 -0.07
N LEU A 139 -10.79 24.46 -0.76
CA LEU A 139 -9.40 24.01 -0.70
C LEU A 139 -8.71 24.40 0.62
N SER A 140 -8.46 23.41 1.47
CA SER A 140 -7.76 23.57 2.76
C SER A 140 -6.28 23.18 2.70
N GLY A 141 -5.95 22.12 1.94
CA GLY A 141 -4.64 21.48 1.94
C GLY A 141 -3.73 21.96 0.81
N ARG A 142 -2.42 22.04 1.10
CA ARG A 142 -1.40 22.49 0.12
C ARG A 142 -1.32 21.60 -1.12
N ALA A 143 -1.47 20.29 -0.97
CA ALA A 143 -1.40 19.36 -2.10
C ALA A 143 -2.63 19.49 -2.99
N GLU A 144 -3.82 19.59 -2.41
CA GLU A 144 -5.08 19.79 -3.11
C GLU A 144 -5.09 21.15 -3.82
N GLN A 145 -4.58 22.21 -3.18
CA GLN A 145 -4.38 23.51 -3.82
C GLN A 145 -3.43 23.42 -5.01
N HIS A 146 -2.31 22.69 -4.89
CA HIS A 146 -1.39 22.49 -6.00
C HIS A 146 -2.03 21.73 -7.18
N LEU A 147 -2.78 20.66 -6.88
CA LEU A 147 -3.54 19.92 -7.89
C LEU A 147 -4.60 20.80 -8.56
N ALA A 148 -5.36 21.57 -7.78
CA ALA A 148 -6.37 22.48 -8.30
C ALA A 148 -5.77 23.54 -9.25
N HIS A 149 -4.61 24.11 -8.91
CA HIS A 149 -3.88 25.04 -9.80
C HIS A 149 -3.38 24.38 -11.10
N THR A 150 -3.29 23.06 -11.14
CA THR A 150 -2.87 22.32 -12.33
C THR A 150 -4.05 22.02 -13.27
N ILE A 151 -5.28 21.93 -12.74
CA ILE A 151 -6.47 21.51 -13.50
C ILE A 151 -7.49 22.62 -13.75
N HIS A 152 -7.44 23.71 -12.97
CA HIS A 152 -8.33 24.86 -13.09
C HIS A 152 -7.53 26.11 -13.50
N ALA A 153 -8.17 26.97 -14.30
CA ALA A 153 -7.63 28.27 -14.67
C ALA A 153 -8.41 29.39 -13.95
N GLY A 154 -7.68 30.40 -13.48
CA GLY A 154 -8.24 31.59 -12.86
C GLY A 154 -8.25 32.77 -13.84
N LEU A 155 -8.78 33.93 -13.44
CA LEU A 155 -8.59 35.16 -14.21
C LEU A 155 -7.10 35.52 -14.28
N THR A 156 -6.42 35.42 -13.13
CA THR A 156 -4.97 35.57 -13.01
C THR A 156 -4.41 34.44 -12.14
N ARG A 157 -3.09 34.28 -12.12
CA ARG A 157 -2.39 33.27 -11.30
C ARG A 157 -1.19 33.87 -10.56
N PHE A 158 -0.89 33.31 -9.40
CA PHE A 158 0.36 33.61 -8.70
C PHE A 158 1.38 32.50 -8.97
N VAL A 159 2.52 32.88 -9.55
CA VAL A 159 3.64 31.96 -9.80
C VAL A 159 4.68 32.16 -8.70
N PRO A 160 5.20 31.08 -8.07
CA PRO A 160 6.26 31.20 -7.07
C PRO A 160 7.45 32.02 -7.61
N GLY A 161 7.88 33.02 -6.83
CA GLY A 161 8.93 33.95 -7.22
C GLY A 161 8.45 35.29 -7.79
N ASN A 162 7.16 35.40 -8.15
CA ASN A 162 6.58 36.66 -8.64
C ASN A 162 5.75 37.32 -7.53
N THR A 163 5.97 38.62 -7.35
CA THR A 163 5.20 39.44 -6.38
C THR A 163 3.88 39.95 -6.96
N ALA A 164 3.77 40.03 -8.29
CA ALA A 164 2.58 40.47 -9.00
C ALA A 164 1.82 39.30 -9.64
N PRO A 165 0.48 39.36 -9.69
CA PRO A 165 -0.32 38.36 -10.39
C PRO A 165 0.08 38.30 -11.87
N GLN A 166 0.12 37.10 -12.41
CA GLN A 166 0.42 36.83 -13.81
C GLN A 166 -0.86 36.57 -14.59
N PRO A 167 -0.87 36.89 -15.90
CA PRO A 167 -1.93 36.49 -16.81
C PRO A 167 -2.29 35.00 -16.73
N ASP A 168 -3.59 34.72 -16.76
CA ASP A 168 -4.13 33.38 -16.98
C ASP A 168 -5.31 33.46 -17.97
N LEU A 169 -6.57 33.26 -17.58
CA LEU A 169 -7.69 33.48 -18.51
C LEU A 169 -7.82 34.95 -18.92
N ALA A 170 -7.55 35.89 -18.01
CA ALA A 170 -7.46 37.30 -18.31
C ALA A 170 -6.00 37.65 -18.66
N HIS A 171 -5.78 38.05 -19.91
CA HIS A 171 -4.44 38.35 -20.40
C HIS A 171 -3.97 39.77 -20.02
N HIS A 172 -4.93 40.68 -19.86
CA HIS A 172 -4.72 42.08 -19.55
C HIS A 172 -5.79 42.56 -18.59
N TRP A 173 -5.46 43.54 -17.76
CA TRP A 173 -6.40 44.24 -16.91
C TRP A 173 -5.99 45.69 -16.72
N GLN A 174 -6.95 46.53 -16.38
CA GLN A 174 -6.76 47.91 -16.00
C GLN A 174 -7.25 48.11 -14.57
N VAL A 175 -6.51 48.91 -13.80
CA VAL A 175 -6.87 49.28 -12.44
C VAL A 175 -7.19 50.77 -12.42
N SER A 176 -8.32 51.15 -11.84
CA SER A 176 -8.67 52.56 -11.63
C SER A 176 -7.64 53.25 -10.74
N ALA A 177 -7.54 54.59 -10.84
CA ALA A 177 -6.57 55.37 -10.09
C ALA A 177 -6.73 55.26 -8.56
N ASP A 178 -7.94 54.95 -8.08
CA ASP A 178 -8.25 54.71 -6.65
C ASP A 178 -8.00 53.26 -6.20
N GLY A 179 -7.68 52.34 -7.12
CA GLY A 179 -7.42 50.93 -6.84
C GLY A 179 -8.66 50.06 -6.60
N LEU A 180 -9.86 50.61 -6.75
CA LEU A 180 -11.12 49.95 -6.36
C LEU A 180 -11.83 49.22 -7.51
N CYS A 181 -11.49 49.52 -8.77
CA CYS A 181 -12.10 48.90 -9.95
C CYS A 181 -11.04 48.22 -10.81
N TRP A 182 -11.33 46.97 -11.18
CA TRP A 182 -10.48 46.13 -12.02
C TRP A 182 -11.30 45.69 -13.23
N ARG A 183 -10.80 45.95 -14.44
CA ARG A 183 -11.45 45.62 -15.72
C ARG A 183 -10.53 44.83 -16.62
#